data_AF-A0A9D2D715-F1
#
_entry.id   AF-A0A9D2D715-F1
#
_cell.length_a   1.000
_cell.length_b   1.000
_cell.length_c   1.000
_cell.angle_alpha   90.00
_cell.angle_beta   90.00
_cell.angle_gamma   90.00
#
_symmetry.space_group_name_H-M   'P 1'
#
loop_
_entity.id
_entity.type
_entity.pdbx_description
1 polymer ?
#
loop_
_entity_poly.entity_id
_entity_poly.type
_entity_poly.pdbx_seq_one_letter_code
_entity_poly.pdbx_strand_id
1 'polypeptide(L)'
;MGIFSAYALSADKLGSLECMYRNIDIPKKSELFWEVFARNLLSDTTDNIISLGDMLDIPMCFPVTFIPIFSVRYYWLFGEYNPCWKKYIRAGTNFPFLRIFPSFLRGRMAMDGGAVDNIPLYPLLRKGNLFTPEEEELDLIIVLHFDARYDYRKEFSSDVPILDIDVSICNDFKKNHYNFSSQYIGEMLAAAEEYGDCISRRVFGGDCSREALQKKVNEIFMEEHERRQQHPSADGLISILNIVGKALRKDSACIKKLY
;
A
#
# COMPACT_ATOMS: atom_id res chain seq x y z
N MET A 1 1.34 -3.68 -5.06
CA MET A 1 2.37 -4.10 -4.08
C MET A 1 1.87 -4.00 -2.64
N GLY A 2 1.39 -2.83 -2.18
CA GLY A 2 0.88 -2.66 -0.80
C GLY A 2 -0.22 -3.65 -0.39
N ILE A 3 -1.14 -4.00 -1.31
CA ILE A 3 -2.17 -5.03 -1.07
C ILE A 3 -1.54 -6.41 -0.77
N PHE A 4 -0.48 -6.82 -1.47
CA PHE A 4 0.16 -8.11 -1.18
C PHE A 4 0.90 -8.10 0.16
N SER A 5 1.58 -7.00 0.49
CA SER A 5 2.23 -6.85 1.80
C SER A 5 1.23 -6.87 2.94
N ALA A 6 0.11 -6.15 2.83
CA ALA A 6 -0.92 -6.15 3.86
C ALA A 6 -1.61 -7.51 3.98
N TYR A 7 -1.85 -8.22 2.88
CA TYR A 7 -2.37 -9.60 2.94
C TYR A 7 -1.37 -10.54 3.65
N ALA A 8 -0.10 -10.47 3.25
CA ALA A 8 0.96 -11.30 3.81
C ALA A 8 1.17 -11.05 5.30
N LEU A 9 1.12 -9.79 5.75
CA LEU A 9 1.16 -9.46 7.17
C LEU A 9 -0.07 -10.02 7.91
N SER A 10 -1.26 -9.87 7.31
CA SER A 10 -2.52 -10.28 7.94
C SER A 10 -2.69 -11.80 8.06
N ALA A 11 -2.07 -12.55 7.16
CA ALA A 11 -2.19 -14.01 7.05
C ALA A 11 -0.92 -14.78 7.48
N ASP A 12 0.04 -14.12 8.15
CA ASP A 12 1.34 -14.68 8.56
C ASP A 12 2.14 -15.32 7.40
N LYS A 13 2.25 -14.59 6.29
CA LYS A 13 2.89 -15.02 5.02
C LYS A 13 3.99 -14.09 4.54
N LEU A 14 4.53 -13.23 5.40
CA LEU A 14 5.61 -12.31 5.01
C LEU A 14 6.83 -13.04 4.45
N GLY A 15 7.24 -14.16 5.07
CA GLY A 15 8.35 -14.98 4.55
C GLY A 15 8.07 -15.59 3.18
N SER A 16 6.82 -16.01 2.92
CA SER A 16 6.42 -16.50 1.59
C SER A 16 6.47 -15.38 0.54
N LEU A 17 5.98 -14.18 0.89
CA LEU A 17 6.03 -13.02 0.01
C LEU A 17 7.48 -12.61 -0.29
N GLU A 18 8.35 -12.58 0.71
CA GLU A 18 9.77 -12.28 0.55
C GLU A 18 10.45 -13.29 -0.38
N CYS A 19 10.19 -14.58 -0.18
CA CYS A 19 10.70 -15.65 -1.04
C CYS A 19 10.25 -15.44 -2.50
N MET A 20 8.98 -15.08 -2.73
CA MET A 20 8.49 -14.75 -4.06
C MET A 20 9.28 -13.58 -4.68
N TYR A 21 9.50 -12.49 -3.95
CA TYR A 21 10.26 -11.35 -4.47
C TYR A 21 11.71 -11.70 -4.78
N ARG A 22 12.40 -12.47 -3.91
CA ARG A 22 13.79 -12.87 -4.13
C ARG A 22 13.97 -13.81 -5.32
N ASN A 23 12.93 -14.56 -5.68
CA ASN A 23 12.92 -15.48 -6.82
C ASN A 23 12.58 -14.81 -8.16
N ILE A 24 12.17 -13.53 -8.14
CA ILE A 24 12.03 -12.74 -9.37
C ILE A 24 13.43 -12.31 -9.81
N ASP A 25 13.74 -12.56 -11.08
CA ASP A 25 14.97 -12.07 -11.72
C ASP A 25 14.65 -11.48 -13.09
N ILE A 26 14.25 -10.20 -13.08
CA ILE A 26 13.85 -9.46 -14.28
C ILE A 26 14.72 -8.19 -14.37
N PRO A 27 15.90 -8.26 -14.98
CA PRO A 27 16.82 -7.13 -15.04
C PRO A 27 16.39 -6.04 -16.04
N LYS A 28 15.54 -6.35 -17.03
CA LYS A 28 15.21 -5.42 -18.13
C LYS A 28 13.70 -5.12 -18.23
N LYS A 29 13.40 -3.88 -18.62
CA LYS A 29 12.02 -3.41 -18.90
C LYS A 29 11.26 -4.24 -19.93
N SER A 30 11.92 -4.68 -21.00
CA SER A 30 11.29 -5.50 -22.04
C SER A 30 10.86 -6.88 -21.52
N GLU A 31 11.64 -7.43 -20.59
CA GLU A 31 11.35 -8.71 -19.94
C GLU A 31 10.20 -8.54 -18.94
N LEU A 32 10.14 -7.42 -18.20
CA LEU A 32 9.03 -7.12 -17.31
C LEU A 32 7.68 -7.12 -18.02
N PHE A 33 7.61 -6.48 -19.20
CA PHE A 33 6.38 -6.50 -20.00
C PHE A 33 6.00 -7.95 -20.35
N TRP A 34 6.96 -8.77 -20.79
CA TRP A 34 6.72 -10.18 -21.12
C TRP A 34 6.27 -11.00 -19.90
N GLU A 35 6.92 -10.85 -18.74
CA GLU A 35 6.59 -11.58 -17.52
C GLU A 35 5.22 -11.18 -16.96
N VAL A 36 4.90 -9.89 -16.94
CA VAL A 36 3.62 -9.39 -16.44
C VAL A 36 2.47 -9.74 -17.38
N PHE A 37 2.64 -9.54 -18.69
CA PHE A 37 1.56 -9.70 -19.66
C PHE A 37 1.43 -11.11 -20.25
N ALA A 38 2.54 -11.74 -20.63
CA ALA A 38 2.50 -13.03 -21.32
C ALA A 38 2.57 -14.22 -20.35
N ARG A 39 3.20 -14.04 -19.19
CA ARG A 39 3.31 -15.09 -18.14
C ARG A 39 2.38 -14.86 -16.94
N ASN A 40 1.53 -13.84 -16.95
CA ASN A 40 0.54 -13.58 -15.90
C ASN A 40 1.11 -13.48 -14.47
N LEU A 41 2.35 -13.00 -14.30
CA LEU A 41 3.05 -12.94 -13.02
C LEU A 41 2.17 -12.44 -11.86
N LEU A 42 1.39 -11.36 -12.05
CA LEU A 42 0.49 -10.82 -11.02
C LEU A 42 -0.68 -11.74 -10.65
N SER A 43 -1.21 -12.51 -11.61
CA SER A 43 -2.25 -13.50 -11.31
C SER A 43 -1.66 -14.64 -10.51
N ASP A 44 -0.49 -15.13 -10.91
CA ASP A 44 0.21 -16.23 -10.25
C ASP A 44 0.61 -15.84 -8.83
N THR A 45 1.13 -14.63 -8.62
CA THR A 45 1.38 -14.11 -7.25
C THR A 45 0.11 -14.13 -6.40
N THR A 46 -1.04 -13.73 -6.96
CA THR A 46 -2.30 -13.75 -6.22
C THR A 46 -2.72 -15.18 -5.87
N ASP A 47 -2.54 -16.12 -6.80
CA ASP A 47 -2.91 -17.52 -6.58
C ASP A 47 -1.97 -18.25 -5.61
N ASN A 48 -0.70 -17.88 -5.62
CA ASN A 48 0.33 -18.48 -4.79
C ASN A 48 0.27 -17.98 -3.35
N ILE A 49 -0.02 -16.69 -3.14
CA ILE A 49 -0.03 -16.13 -1.78
C ILE A 49 -1.35 -16.38 -1.05
N ILE A 50 -2.48 -16.43 -1.77
CA ILE A 50 -3.81 -16.64 -1.20
C ILE A 50 -4.17 -18.12 -1.33
N SER A 51 -4.30 -18.81 -0.20
CA SER A 51 -4.54 -20.25 -0.14
C SER A 51 -5.89 -20.58 0.50
N LEU A 52 -6.40 -21.78 0.19
CA LEU A 52 -7.57 -22.31 0.89
C LEU A 52 -7.19 -22.56 2.36
N GLY A 53 -8.03 -22.09 3.28
CA GLY A 53 -7.79 -22.22 4.73
C GLY A 53 -6.98 -21.08 5.35
N ASP A 54 -6.65 -20.02 4.58
CA ASP A 54 -6.05 -18.83 5.15
C ASP A 54 -6.97 -18.20 6.20
N MET A 55 -6.37 -17.71 7.28
CA MET A 55 -7.01 -16.95 8.35
C MET A 55 -6.30 -15.60 8.45
N LEU A 56 -7.08 -14.52 8.45
CA LEU A 56 -6.56 -13.17 8.61
C LEU A 56 -6.76 -12.73 10.05
N ASP A 57 -5.66 -12.67 10.81
CA ASP A 57 -5.64 -12.26 12.21
C ASP A 57 -5.67 -10.73 12.36
N ILE A 58 -5.20 -10.01 11.33
CA ILE A 58 -5.26 -8.56 11.25
C ILE A 58 -6.26 -8.19 10.14
N PRO A 59 -7.26 -7.33 10.41
CA PRO A 59 -8.14 -6.85 9.36
C PRO A 59 -7.35 -6.12 8.27
N MET A 60 -7.71 -6.36 7.01
CA MET A 60 -7.06 -5.74 5.87
C MET A 60 -8.05 -4.86 5.13
N CYS A 61 -7.66 -3.64 4.77
CA CYS A 61 -8.44 -2.75 3.91
C CYS A 61 -7.68 -2.41 2.64
N PHE A 62 -8.35 -2.39 1.50
CA PHE A 62 -7.76 -1.90 0.25
C PHE A 62 -8.76 -1.17 -0.65
N PRO A 63 -8.29 -0.14 -1.39
CA PRO A 63 -9.10 0.57 -2.36
C PRO A 63 -9.18 -0.18 -3.70
N VAL A 64 -10.30 0.01 -4.39
CA VAL A 64 -10.48 -0.35 -5.80
C VAL A 64 -11.12 0.83 -6.52
N THR A 65 -10.58 1.19 -7.68
CA THR A 65 -11.13 2.26 -8.50
C THR A 65 -12.12 1.71 -9.52
N PHE A 66 -13.30 2.34 -9.64
CA PHE A 66 -14.30 1.98 -10.65
C PHE A 66 -14.40 3.02 -11.78
N ILE A 67 -14.28 2.55 -13.01
CA ILE A 67 -14.45 3.31 -14.26
C ILE A 67 -15.93 3.30 -14.68
N PRO A 68 -16.44 4.33 -15.41
CA PRO A 68 -15.75 5.54 -15.88
C PRO A 68 -15.76 6.71 -14.88
N ILE A 69 -16.46 6.57 -13.75
CA ILE A 69 -16.68 7.67 -12.80
C ILE A 69 -15.44 7.94 -11.92
N PHE A 70 -14.39 7.10 -12.01
CA PHE A 70 -13.21 7.16 -11.14
C PHE A 70 -13.58 7.18 -9.65
N SER A 71 -14.58 6.39 -9.27
CA SER A 71 -15.03 6.29 -7.88
C SER A 71 -14.23 5.22 -7.14
N VAL A 72 -13.63 5.56 -6.00
CA VAL A 72 -12.97 4.61 -5.10
C VAL A 72 -14.01 3.85 -4.26
N ARG A 73 -13.76 2.57 -3.99
CA ARG A 73 -14.44 1.81 -2.94
C ARG A 73 -13.42 1.05 -2.13
N TYR A 74 -13.59 1.07 -0.82
CA TYR A 74 -12.78 0.29 0.10
C TYR A 74 -13.45 -1.04 0.41
N TYR A 75 -12.64 -2.08 0.34
CA TYR A 75 -13.01 -3.45 0.64
C TYR A 75 -12.16 -3.97 1.78
N TRP A 76 -12.77 -4.79 2.63
CA TRP A 76 -12.18 -5.27 3.88
C TRP A 76 -12.18 -6.78 3.90
N LEU A 77 -11.08 -7.39 4.36
CA LEU A 77 -10.95 -8.82 4.57
C LEU A 77 -10.55 -9.06 6.03
N PHE A 78 -11.18 -10.02 6.67
CA PHE A 78 -10.84 -10.44 8.03
C PHE A 78 -11.37 -11.85 8.28
N GLY A 79 -10.70 -12.62 9.14
CA GLY A 79 -11.12 -13.96 9.51
C GLY A 79 -10.85 -15.00 8.42
N GLU A 80 -11.74 -15.97 8.28
CA GLU A 80 -11.54 -17.13 7.41
C GLU A 80 -11.62 -16.77 5.92
N TYR A 81 -10.79 -17.45 5.12
CA TYR A 81 -10.75 -17.30 3.68
C TYR A 81 -12.13 -17.37 3.01
N ASN A 82 -12.43 -16.37 2.19
CA ASN A 82 -13.57 -16.39 1.29
C ASN A 82 -13.13 -16.51 -0.17
N PRO A 83 -13.74 -17.40 -0.99
CA PRO A 83 -13.43 -17.54 -2.41
C PRO A 83 -13.47 -16.24 -3.22
N CYS A 84 -14.21 -15.23 -2.77
CA CYS A 84 -14.28 -13.95 -3.47
C CYS A 84 -13.00 -13.11 -3.32
N TRP A 85 -12.16 -13.33 -2.30
CA TRP A 85 -10.99 -12.49 -2.01
C TRP A 85 -10.03 -12.38 -3.20
N LYS A 86 -9.68 -13.51 -3.83
CA LYS A 86 -8.82 -13.54 -5.03
C LYS A 86 -9.34 -12.60 -6.12
N LYS A 87 -10.66 -12.61 -6.38
CA LYS A 87 -11.28 -11.75 -7.38
C LYS A 87 -11.13 -10.27 -7.05
N TYR A 88 -11.33 -9.89 -5.79
CA TYR A 88 -11.27 -8.50 -5.35
C TYR A 88 -9.83 -7.99 -5.25
N ILE A 89 -8.89 -8.79 -4.74
CA ILE A 89 -7.46 -8.46 -4.72
C ILE A 89 -6.90 -8.34 -6.13
N ARG A 90 -7.28 -9.25 -7.05
CA ARG A 90 -6.91 -9.11 -8.48
C ARG A 90 -7.40 -7.81 -9.08
N ALA A 91 -8.60 -7.35 -8.73
CA ALA A 91 -9.12 -6.09 -9.22
C ALA A 91 -8.40 -4.87 -8.62
N GLY A 92 -8.10 -4.90 -7.31
CA GLY A 92 -7.38 -3.82 -6.61
C GLY A 92 -5.91 -3.71 -6.97
N THR A 93 -5.32 -4.73 -7.58
CA THR A 93 -3.92 -4.73 -8.09
C THR A 93 -3.86 -4.58 -9.62
N ASN A 94 -5.00 -4.36 -10.28
CA ASN A 94 -5.08 -4.27 -11.73
C ASN A 94 -4.76 -2.86 -12.23
N PHE A 95 -3.49 -2.53 -12.36
CA PHE A 95 -3.10 -1.23 -12.92
C PHE A 95 -3.39 -1.19 -14.43
N PRO A 96 -3.88 -0.06 -14.98
CA PRO A 96 -4.05 0.10 -16.42
C PRO A 96 -2.77 -0.25 -17.17
N PHE A 97 -2.89 -0.99 -18.27
CA PHE A 97 -1.73 -1.43 -19.06
C PHE A 97 -0.73 -2.32 -18.31
N LEU A 98 -1.14 -3.06 -17.27
CA LEU A 98 -0.38 -4.21 -16.74
C LEU A 98 -1.13 -5.54 -16.89
N ARG A 99 -2.39 -5.52 -17.34
CA ARG A 99 -3.13 -6.73 -17.73
C ARG A 99 -3.86 -6.51 -19.04
N ILE A 100 -3.97 -7.60 -19.81
CA ILE A 100 -4.69 -7.63 -21.09
C ILE A 100 -6.19 -7.41 -20.87
N PHE A 101 -6.75 -8.02 -19.82
CA PHE A 101 -8.18 -7.95 -19.53
C PHE A 101 -8.48 -7.04 -18.34
N PRO A 102 -9.41 -6.08 -18.50
CA PRO A 102 -9.88 -5.28 -17.38
C PRO A 102 -10.61 -6.17 -16.37
N SER A 103 -10.44 -5.87 -15.09
CA SER A 103 -11.19 -6.57 -14.04
C SER A 103 -12.62 -6.04 -13.97
N PHE A 104 -13.59 -6.91 -13.69
CA PHE A 104 -14.98 -6.52 -13.49
C PHE A 104 -15.47 -6.95 -12.10
N LEU A 105 -15.97 -5.99 -11.34
CA LEU A 105 -16.63 -6.22 -10.06
C LEU A 105 -18.05 -5.67 -10.15
N ARG A 106 -19.04 -6.53 -9.87
CA ARG A 106 -20.48 -6.15 -9.85
C ARG A 106 -20.92 -5.41 -11.13
N GLY A 107 -20.51 -5.93 -12.29
CA GLY A 107 -20.88 -5.37 -13.60
C GLY A 107 -20.17 -4.07 -13.98
N ARG A 108 -19.22 -3.57 -13.17
CA ARG A 108 -18.45 -2.36 -13.46
C ARG A 108 -16.98 -2.70 -13.64
N MET A 109 -16.33 -1.98 -14.56
CA MET A 109 -14.88 -2.05 -14.74
C MET A 109 -14.18 -1.55 -13.48
N ALA A 110 -13.23 -2.34 -13.00
CA ALA A 110 -12.46 -2.12 -11.80
C ALA A 110 -10.96 -2.15 -12.13
N MET A 111 -10.22 -1.25 -11.50
CA MET A 111 -8.77 -1.13 -11.62
C MET A 111 -8.15 -0.82 -10.25
N ASP A 112 -6.82 -0.74 -10.26
CA ASP A 112 -6.02 -0.42 -9.08
C ASP A 112 -6.56 0.79 -8.31
N GLY A 113 -6.65 0.64 -7.00
CA GLY A 113 -7.10 1.70 -6.09
C GLY A 113 -6.15 2.89 -6.07
N GLY A 114 -4.86 2.67 -6.33
CA GLY A 114 -3.83 3.71 -6.34
C GLY A 114 -3.98 4.76 -7.44
N ALA A 115 -4.88 4.55 -8.41
CA ALA A 115 -5.23 5.56 -9.39
C ALA A 115 -6.07 6.72 -8.82
N VAL A 116 -6.76 6.51 -7.69
CA VAL A 116 -7.61 7.53 -7.03
C VAL A 116 -7.17 7.76 -5.59
N ASP A 117 -6.77 6.70 -4.90
CA ASP A 117 -6.33 6.76 -3.51
C ASP A 117 -5.17 5.79 -3.25
N ASN A 118 -3.95 6.28 -3.50
CA ASN A 118 -2.72 5.50 -3.36
C ASN A 118 -2.25 5.34 -1.90
N ILE A 119 -2.74 6.18 -0.99
CA ILE A 119 -2.49 6.07 0.45
C ILE A 119 -3.85 6.09 1.18
N PRO A 120 -4.52 4.93 1.31
CA PRO A 120 -5.89 4.84 1.78
C PRO A 120 -5.99 5.02 3.30
N LEU A 121 -5.87 6.27 3.78
CA LEU A 121 -5.95 6.61 5.22
C LEU A 121 -7.37 6.81 5.72
N TYR A 122 -8.28 7.25 4.85
CA TYR A 122 -9.68 7.51 5.23
C TYR A 122 -10.35 6.34 6.00
N PRO A 123 -10.13 5.06 5.63
CA PRO A 123 -10.62 3.91 6.41
C PRO A 123 -10.18 3.87 7.88
N LEU A 124 -8.98 4.38 8.21
CA LEU A 124 -8.39 4.37 9.55
C LEU A 124 -8.82 5.58 10.39
N LEU A 125 -9.09 6.71 9.73
CA LEU A 125 -9.42 7.97 10.40
C LEU A 125 -10.88 8.07 10.86
N ARG A 126 -11.73 7.11 10.46
CA ARG A 126 -13.15 7.12 10.81
C ARG A 126 -13.36 6.56 12.22
N LYS A 127 -14.19 7.21 13.05
CA LYS A 127 -14.66 6.65 14.34
C LYS A 127 -15.44 5.35 14.12
N GLY A 128 -15.23 4.36 14.99
CA GLY A 128 -15.78 3.01 14.82
C GLY A 128 -15.26 2.32 13.55
N ASN A 129 -13.99 2.52 13.22
CA ASN A 129 -13.35 1.76 12.14
C ASN A 129 -13.21 0.28 12.56
N LEU A 130 -12.84 -0.59 11.62
CA LEU A 130 -12.76 -2.04 11.90
C LEU A 130 -11.59 -2.44 12.81
N PHE A 131 -10.69 -1.52 13.13
CA PHE A 131 -9.51 -1.76 13.96
C PHE A 131 -9.72 -1.36 15.41
N THR A 132 -10.71 -0.49 15.68
CA THR A 132 -11.03 -0.06 17.03
C THR A 132 -12.52 -0.24 17.31
N PRO A 133 -12.92 -0.82 18.46
CA PRO A 133 -14.29 -0.74 18.95
C PRO A 133 -14.78 0.71 18.94
N GLU A 134 -16.10 0.95 18.90
CA GLU A 134 -16.72 2.26 18.61
C GLU A 134 -16.26 3.44 19.51
N GLU A 135 -15.53 3.18 20.61
CA GLU A 135 -15.04 4.18 21.57
C GLU A 135 -13.50 4.32 21.61
N GLU A 136 -12.73 3.45 20.95
CA GLU A 136 -11.26 3.50 20.99
C GLU A 136 -10.71 4.28 19.78
N GLU A 137 -9.76 5.18 20.05
CA GLU A 137 -8.96 5.84 19.03
C GLU A 137 -7.66 5.06 18.80
N LEU A 138 -7.15 5.10 17.57
CA LEU A 138 -5.82 4.57 17.28
C LEU A 138 -4.75 5.41 18.00
N ASP A 139 -3.73 4.75 18.55
CA ASP A 139 -2.59 5.45 19.18
C ASP A 139 -1.61 6.02 18.17
N LEU A 140 -1.46 5.34 17.03
CA LEU A 140 -0.50 5.68 15.98
C LEU A 140 -0.97 5.09 14.64
N ILE A 141 -0.83 5.86 13.56
CA ILE A 141 -0.95 5.37 12.18
C ILE A 141 0.44 5.41 11.54
N ILE A 142 0.89 4.27 11.01
CA ILE A 142 2.15 4.20 10.26
C ILE A 142 1.81 4.19 8.78
N VAL A 143 2.38 5.14 8.04
CA VAL A 143 2.20 5.28 6.60
C VAL A 143 3.52 5.02 5.91
N LEU A 144 3.52 4.01 5.04
CA LEU A 144 4.67 3.68 4.20
C LEU A 144 4.37 4.12 2.77
N HIS A 145 5.22 4.98 2.21
CA HIS A 145 5.11 5.43 0.82
C HIS A 145 6.50 5.52 0.18
N PHE A 146 6.57 5.62 -1.14
CA PHE A 146 7.83 5.69 -1.90
C PHE A 146 7.89 6.93 -2.81
N ASP A 147 7.32 8.05 -2.36
CA ASP A 147 7.26 9.30 -3.14
C ASP A 147 7.63 10.52 -2.28
N ALA A 148 8.79 11.08 -2.58
CA ALA A 148 9.41 12.18 -1.85
C ALA A 148 8.54 13.45 -1.76
N ARG A 149 7.62 13.68 -2.71
CA ARG A 149 6.78 14.89 -2.71
C ARG A 149 5.30 14.63 -2.52
N TYR A 150 4.91 13.42 -2.13
CA TYR A 150 3.51 13.13 -1.85
C TYR A 150 3.11 13.73 -0.50
N ASP A 151 2.21 14.72 -0.51
CA ASP A 151 1.77 15.43 0.69
C ASP A 151 0.24 15.31 0.88
N TYR A 152 -0.19 14.20 1.48
CA TYR A 152 -1.61 13.92 1.74
C TYR A 152 -2.17 14.64 2.97
N ARG A 153 -1.31 15.18 3.84
CA ARG A 153 -1.73 15.78 5.12
C ARG A 153 -2.48 17.11 4.95
N LYS A 154 -2.38 17.73 3.77
CA LYS A 154 -3.23 18.87 3.41
C LYS A 154 -4.71 18.49 3.26
N GLU A 155 -5.02 17.21 3.17
CA GLU A 155 -6.35 16.73 2.75
C GLU A 155 -7.23 16.29 3.93
N PHE A 156 -6.66 16.14 5.13
CA PHE A 156 -7.42 15.80 6.34
C PHE A 156 -6.68 16.23 7.60
N SER A 157 -7.44 16.51 8.66
CA SER A 157 -6.95 16.68 10.03
C SER A 157 -7.20 15.41 10.83
N SER A 158 -6.23 15.00 11.64
CA SER A 158 -6.33 13.83 12.52
C SER A 158 -5.73 14.15 13.88
N ASP A 159 -6.41 13.74 14.96
CA ASP A 159 -5.88 13.79 16.32
C ASP A 159 -4.96 12.60 16.62
N VAL A 160 -4.99 11.55 15.78
CA VAL A 160 -4.11 10.40 15.86
C VAL A 160 -2.74 10.77 15.26
N PRO A 161 -1.63 10.55 15.98
CA PRO A 161 -0.28 10.70 15.44
C PRO A 161 -0.08 9.86 14.17
N ILE A 162 0.53 10.44 13.13
CA ILE A 162 0.78 9.78 11.85
C ILE A 162 2.28 9.75 11.57
N LEU A 163 2.88 8.57 11.73
CA LEU A 163 4.26 8.31 11.33
C LEU A 163 4.34 8.14 9.81
N ASP A 164 4.71 9.21 9.12
CA ASP A 164 4.84 9.26 7.66
C ASP A 164 6.26 8.89 7.21
N ILE A 165 6.44 7.72 6.60
CA ILE A 165 7.75 7.18 6.22
C ILE A 165 7.86 7.04 4.70
N ASP A 166 8.83 7.75 4.12
CA ASP A 166 9.22 7.54 2.72
C ASP A 166 10.29 6.45 2.65
N VAL A 167 9.88 5.24 2.28
CA VAL A 167 10.79 4.08 2.18
C VAL A 167 11.86 4.25 1.11
N SER A 168 11.75 5.26 0.23
CA SER A 168 12.82 5.59 -0.71
C SER A 168 14.09 6.10 -0.01
N ILE A 169 13.96 6.60 1.22
CA ILE A 169 15.07 7.13 2.02
C ILE A 169 16.12 6.06 2.31
N CYS A 170 15.71 4.81 2.54
CA CYS A 170 16.63 3.73 2.89
C CYS A 170 17.58 3.36 1.73
N ASN A 171 17.26 3.74 0.50
CA ASN A 171 18.08 3.47 -0.68
C ASN A 171 18.46 4.75 -1.43
N ASP A 172 18.60 5.88 -0.72
CA ASP A 172 18.97 7.18 -1.28
C ASP A 172 18.16 7.59 -2.51
N PHE A 173 16.86 7.29 -2.51
CA PHE A 173 15.94 7.57 -3.61
C PHE A 173 16.34 6.93 -4.96
N LYS A 174 17.19 5.90 -4.96
CA LYS A 174 17.56 5.14 -6.15
C LYS A 174 16.36 4.33 -6.66
N LYS A 175 15.65 4.89 -7.64
CA LYS A 175 14.50 4.24 -8.29
C LYS A 175 14.89 3.62 -9.64
N ASN A 176 15.01 2.29 -9.67
CA ASN A 176 15.07 1.54 -10.92
C ASN A 176 13.70 0.90 -11.20
N HIS A 177 12.76 1.68 -11.77
CA HIS A 177 11.36 1.31 -11.99
C HIS A 177 11.12 -0.01 -12.78
N TYR A 178 12.16 -0.61 -13.37
CA TYR A 178 12.08 -1.79 -14.22
C TYR A 178 13.20 -2.81 -13.97
N ASN A 179 13.99 -2.65 -12.89
CA ASN A 179 14.99 -3.62 -12.50
C ASN A 179 14.46 -4.40 -11.29
N PHE A 180 14.14 -5.66 -11.50
CA PHE A 180 13.77 -6.62 -10.45
C PHE A 180 14.76 -7.78 -10.47
N SER A 181 16.06 -7.50 -10.68
CA SER A 181 17.07 -8.54 -10.51
C SER A 181 17.11 -8.99 -9.05
N SER A 182 17.40 -10.28 -8.84
CA SER A 182 17.43 -10.83 -7.47
C SER A 182 18.43 -10.09 -6.57
N GLN A 183 19.57 -9.65 -7.14
CA GLN A 183 20.54 -8.80 -6.44
C GLN A 183 19.93 -7.47 -5.99
N TYR A 184 19.30 -6.73 -6.91
CA TYR A 184 18.73 -5.42 -6.60
C TYR A 184 17.60 -5.52 -5.57
N ILE A 185 16.74 -6.54 -5.69
CA ILE A 185 15.70 -6.84 -4.70
C ILE A 185 16.32 -7.18 -3.34
N GLY A 186 17.38 -7.99 -3.31
CA GLY A 186 18.10 -8.34 -2.09
C GLY A 186 18.68 -7.13 -1.37
N GLU A 187 19.33 -6.22 -2.10
CA GLU A 187 19.87 -4.96 -1.57
C GLU A 187 18.75 -4.05 -1.03
N MET A 188 17.64 -3.93 -1.76
CA MET A 188 16.48 -3.16 -1.31
C MET A 188 15.86 -3.70 -0.03
N LEU A 189 15.70 -5.02 0.09
CA LEU A 189 15.15 -5.66 1.28
C LEU A 189 16.05 -5.45 2.50
N ALA A 190 17.36 -5.64 2.35
CA ALA A 190 18.32 -5.44 3.44
C ALA A 190 18.34 -3.98 3.93
N ALA A 191 18.33 -3.01 3.00
CA ALA A 191 18.28 -1.60 3.35
C ALA A 191 16.96 -1.23 4.05
N ALA A 192 15.84 -1.79 3.61
CA ALA A 192 14.53 -1.57 4.22
C ALA A 192 14.44 -2.19 5.63
N GLU A 193 15.05 -3.36 5.85
CA GLU A 193 15.13 -4.01 7.16
C GLU A 193 15.93 -3.15 8.14
N GLU A 194 17.14 -2.72 7.78
CA GLU A 194 17.98 -1.85 8.63
C GLU A 194 17.27 -0.54 8.99
N TYR A 195 16.63 0.09 8.00
CA TYR A 195 15.89 1.33 8.20
C TYR A 195 14.64 1.13 9.05
N GLY A 196 13.89 0.05 8.82
CA GLY A 196 12.73 -0.33 9.63
C GLY A 196 13.11 -0.54 11.10
N ASP A 197 14.23 -1.22 11.34
CA ASP A 197 14.81 -1.41 12.67
C ASP A 197 15.18 -0.08 13.35
N CYS A 198 15.79 0.83 12.61
CA CYS A 198 16.13 2.16 13.10
C CYS A 198 14.88 2.96 13.51
N ILE A 199 13.87 3.02 12.62
CA ILE A 199 12.60 3.72 12.89
C ILE A 199 11.87 3.07 14.07
N SER A 200 11.80 1.74 14.12
CA SER A 200 11.16 1.00 15.20
C SER A 200 11.77 1.34 16.57
N ARG A 201 13.09 1.32 16.69
CA ARG A 201 13.79 1.69 17.94
C ARG A 201 13.56 3.14 18.34
N ARG A 202 13.48 4.07 17.38
CA ARG A 202 13.22 5.49 17.66
C ARG A 202 11.79 5.73 18.16
N VAL A 203 10.82 5.07 17.52
CA VAL A 203 9.39 5.25 17.83
C VAL A 203 9.02 4.52 19.12
N PHE A 204 9.38 3.24 19.22
CA PHE A 204 8.95 2.35 20.30
C PHE A 204 9.98 2.19 21.43
N GLY A 205 11.15 2.82 21.33
CA GLY A 205 12.13 2.85 22.41
C GLY A 205 11.70 3.81 23.54
N GLY A 206 11.61 3.32 24.77
CA GLY A 206 11.30 4.13 25.95
C GLY A 206 9.81 4.47 26.08
N ASP A 207 9.49 5.73 26.38
CA ASP A 207 8.11 6.18 26.60
C ASP A 207 7.28 6.11 25.31
N CYS A 208 6.11 5.46 25.40
CA CYS A 208 5.15 5.25 24.32
C CYS A 208 3.78 5.88 24.62
N SER A 209 3.71 6.85 25.55
CA SER A 209 2.54 7.72 25.70
C SER A 209 2.20 8.45 24.39
N ARG A 210 0.93 8.85 24.22
CA ARG A 210 0.47 9.52 22.99
C ARG A 210 1.25 10.82 22.72
N GLU A 211 1.56 11.59 23.76
CA GLU A 211 2.38 12.80 23.65
C GLU A 211 3.82 12.49 23.22
N ALA A 212 4.42 11.43 23.78
CA ALA A 212 5.76 11.00 23.40
C ALA A 212 5.81 10.49 21.96
N LEU A 213 4.82 9.70 21.53
CA LEU A 213 4.68 9.23 20.15
C LEU A 213 4.54 10.41 19.18
N GLN A 214 3.66 11.37 19.49
CA GLN A 214 3.48 12.57 18.67
C GLN A 214 4.78 13.37 18.51
N LYS A 215 5.55 13.52 19.60
CA LYS A 215 6.84 14.20 19.57
C LYS A 215 7.85 13.46 18.68
N LYS A 216 8.01 12.16 18.86
CA LYS A 216 8.92 11.31 18.06
C LYS A 216 8.56 11.32 16.57
N VAL A 217 7.27 11.23 16.25
CA VAL A 217 6.74 11.33 14.89
C VAL A 217 7.12 12.67 14.25
N ASN A 218 6.95 13.77 14.97
CA ASN A 218 7.29 15.10 14.46
C ASN A 218 8.80 15.25 14.22
N GLU A 219 9.64 14.73 15.12
CA GLU A 219 11.09 14.74 14.98
C GLU A 219 11.54 13.97 13.72
N ILE A 220 11.07 12.73 13.56
CA ILE A 220 11.35 11.90 12.37
C ILE A 220 10.88 12.62 11.10
N PHE A 221 9.67 13.18 11.12
CA PHE A 221 9.13 13.88 9.96
C PHE A 221 10.01 15.06 9.54
N MET A 222 10.46 15.89 10.49
CA MET A 222 11.28 17.05 10.18
C MET A 222 12.63 16.67 9.56
N GLU A 223 13.30 15.65 10.10
CA GLU A 223 14.56 15.13 9.55
C GLU A 223 14.41 14.58 8.13
N GLU A 224 13.35 13.82 7.89
CA GLU A 224 13.11 13.23 6.57
C GLU A 224 12.62 14.26 5.57
N HIS A 225 11.84 15.25 5.99
CA HIS A 225 11.29 16.29 5.13
C HIS A 225 12.40 17.05 4.41
N GLU A 226 13.49 17.40 5.10
CA GLU A 226 14.64 18.07 4.50
C GLU A 226 15.27 17.23 3.37
N ARG A 227 15.47 15.93 3.60
CA ARG A 227 16.00 15.01 2.59
C ARG A 227 15.05 14.85 1.40
N ARG A 228 13.75 14.76 1.67
CA ARG A 228 12.70 14.63 0.65
C ARG A 228 12.63 15.85 -0.27
N GLN A 229 12.75 17.08 0.26
CA GLN A 229 12.70 18.31 -0.55
C GLN A 229 13.83 18.41 -1.59
N GLN A 230 14.97 17.77 -1.32
CA GLN A 230 16.12 17.76 -2.24
C GLN A 230 15.90 16.85 -3.46
N HIS A 231 14.87 16.01 -3.47
CA HIS A 231 14.61 15.03 -4.52
C HIS A 231 13.32 15.36 -5.31
N PRO A 232 13.31 15.21 -6.64
CA PRO A 232 12.10 15.36 -7.45
C PRO A 232 11.14 14.18 -7.23
N SER A 233 9.83 14.43 -7.29
CA SER A 233 8.84 13.34 -7.40
C SER A 233 8.93 12.75 -8.81
N ALA A 234 9.13 11.44 -8.87
CA ALA A 234 9.31 10.71 -10.13
C ALA A 234 7.97 10.25 -10.74
N ASP A 235 6.87 10.30 -9.99
CA ASP A 235 5.57 9.71 -10.39
C ASP A 235 4.57 10.78 -10.86
N GLY A 236 4.96 11.57 -11.85
CA GLY A 236 4.09 12.58 -12.47
C GLY A 236 2.78 12.01 -13.04
N LEU A 237 2.80 10.78 -13.53
CA LEU A 237 1.63 10.10 -14.11
C LEU A 237 0.62 9.67 -13.03
N ILE A 238 1.10 9.12 -11.90
CA ILE A 238 0.26 8.78 -10.74
C ILE A 238 -0.24 10.05 -10.05
N SER A 239 0.59 11.09 -9.99
CA SER A 239 0.20 12.41 -9.48
C SER A 239 -0.94 13.03 -10.29
N ILE A 240 -0.87 12.97 -11.63
CA ILE A 240 -1.95 13.45 -12.51
C ILE A 240 -3.21 12.61 -12.35
N LEU A 241 -3.09 11.27 -12.32
CA LEU A 241 -4.25 10.39 -12.13
C LEU A 241 -4.91 10.61 -10.76
N ASN A 242 -4.14 10.79 -9.70
CA ASN A 242 -4.64 11.14 -8.38
C ASN A 242 -5.37 12.49 -8.39
N ILE A 243 -4.83 13.52 -9.06
CA ILE A 243 -5.51 14.84 -9.18
C ILE A 243 -6.84 14.70 -9.91
N VAL A 244 -6.88 13.97 -11.03
CA VAL A 244 -8.09 13.75 -11.82
C VAL A 244 -9.11 12.90 -11.06
N GLY A 245 -8.66 11.83 -10.39
CA GLY A 245 -9.50 10.99 -9.54
C GLY A 245 -10.11 11.75 -8.37
N LYS A 246 -9.35 12.67 -7.76
CA LYS A 246 -9.81 13.55 -6.68
C LYS A 246 -10.90 14.52 -7.15
N ALA A 247 -10.74 15.13 -8.33
CA ALA A 247 -11.75 16.05 -8.89
C ALA A 247 -13.10 15.36 -9.20
N LEU A 248 -13.10 14.04 -9.37
CA LEU A 248 -14.28 13.24 -9.72
C LEU A 248 -14.87 12.44 -8.54
N ARG A 249 -14.27 12.53 -7.36
CA ARG A 249 -14.65 11.76 -6.17
C ARG A 249 -16.04 12.17 -5.66
N LYS A 250 -16.98 11.22 -5.65
CA LYS A 250 -18.28 11.34 -4.95
C LYS A 250 -18.23 10.48 -3.69
N ASP A 251 -18.04 11.10 -2.54
CA ASP A 251 -17.74 10.45 -1.25
C ASP A 251 -18.90 9.70 -0.58
N SER A 252 -20.12 9.81 -1.08
CA SER A 252 -21.33 9.36 -0.37
C SER A 252 -21.57 7.85 -0.32
N ALA A 253 -20.67 6.98 -0.81
CA ALA A 253 -20.90 5.52 -0.88
C ALA A 253 -19.64 4.62 -0.76
N CYS A 254 -18.59 5.08 -0.06
CA CYS A 254 -17.23 4.58 -0.26
C CYS A 254 -16.80 3.30 0.49
N ILE A 255 -17.55 2.81 1.49
CA ILE A 255 -17.11 1.67 2.32
C ILE A 255 -18.09 0.50 2.22
N LYS A 256 -17.62 -0.69 1.82
CA LYS A 256 -18.41 -1.93 1.89
C LYS A 256 -17.60 -3.03 2.54
N LYS A 257 -18.07 -3.53 3.70
CA LYS A 257 -17.57 -4.75 4.32
C LYS A 257 -17.78 -5.93 3.35
N LEU A 258 -16.76 -6.76 3.14
CA LEU A 258 -16.90 -8.05 2.44
C LEU A 258 -16.91 -9.15 3.51
N TYR A 259 -18.07 -9.27 4.16
CA TYR A 259 -18.37 -10.25 5.21
C TYR A 259 -17.68 -9.96 6.55
#